data_AF-A0A165G2Z1-F1
#
_entry.id   AF-A0A165G2Z1-F1
#
_cell.length_a   1.000
_cell.length_b   1.000
_cell.length_c   1.000
_cell.angle_alpha   90.00
_cell.angle_beta   90.00
_cell.angle_gamma   90.00
#
_symmetry.space_group_name_H-M   'P 1'
#
loop_
_entity.id
_entity.type
_entity.pdbx_description
1 polymer ?
#
loop_
_entity_poly.entity_id
_entity_poly.type
_entity_poly.pdbx_seq_one_letter_code
_entity_poly.pdbx_strand_id
1 'polypeptide(L)' 'IFDANPYDGHPNLSATEAEVLWQYAKLSQNIKELIAETRRLSEAPNETLLERLRALEVKMGLVLTLFKASVWAVINEQ' A
#
# COMPACT_ATOMS: atom_id res chain seq x y z
N ILE A 1 12.03 15.62 15.33
CA ILE A 1 13.21 15.40 14.44
C ILE A 1 13.64 16.70 13.78
N PHE A 2 12.72 17.60 13.43
CA PHE A 2 13.06 18.90 12.83
C PHE A 2 12.80 20.06 13.80
N ASP A 3 13.57 20.12 14.87
CA ASP A 3 13.32 21.10 15.95
C ASP A 3 14.04 22.44 15.69
N ALA A 4 15.07 22.47 14.84
CA ALA A 4 15.77 23.69 14.42
C ALA A 4 16.45 23.54 13.05
N ASN A 5 16.58 24.64 12.30
CA ASN A 5 17.32 24.67 11.03
C ASN A 5 18.84 24.71 11.31
N PRO A 6 19.62 23.68 10.95
CA PRO A 6 21.06 23.63 11.20
C PRO A 6 21.88 24.57 10.30
N TYR A 7 21.26 25.14 9.26
CA TYR A 7 21.91 26.07 8.33
C TYR A 7 21.70 27.53 8.71
N ASP A 8 20.88 27.81 9.74
CA ASP A 8 20.59 29.17 10.17
C ASP A 8 21.85 29.88 10.71
N GLY A 9 22.04 31.13 10.32
CA GLY A 9 23.22 31.92 10.70
C GLY A 9 24.57 31.45 10.10
N HIS A 10 24.56 30.53 9.12
CA HIS A 10 25.81 30.06 8.51
C HIS A 10 26.51 31.18 7.71
N PRO A 11 27.81 31.46 7.94
CA PRO A 11 28.48 32.65 7.42
C PRO A 11 28.61 32.72 5.89
N ASN A 12 28.52 31.56 5.21
CA ASN A 12 28.60 31.46 3.75
C ASN A 12 27.24 31.27 3.07
N LEU A 13 26.13 31.34 3.81
CA LEU A 13 24.79 31.18 3.27
C LEU A 13 23.98 32.44 3.55
N SER A 14 23.23 32.89 2.55
CA SER A 14 22.13 33.82 2.78
C SER A 14 21.01 33.13 3.57
N ALA A 15 20.17 33.92 4.25
CA ALA A 15 19.03 33.40 5.00
C ALA A 15 18.10 32.53 4.13
N THR A 16 17.90 32.92 2.87
CA THR A 16 17.07 32.15 1.91
C THR A 16 17.72 30.83 1.54
N GLU A 17 19.03 30.78 1.31
CA GLU A 17 19.74 29.55 0.98
C GLU A 17 19.71 28.55 2.14
N ALA A 18 19.91 29.04 3.37
CA ALA A 18 19.80 28.23 4.58
C ALA A 18 18.39 27.63 4.74
N GLU A 19 17.35 28.39 4.45
CA GLU A 19 15.97 27.91 4.51
C GLU A 19 15.66 26.90 3.41
N VAL A 20 16.07 27.15 2.17
CA VAL A 20 15.85 26.20 1.05
C VAL A 20 16.56 24.87 1.32
N LEU A 21 17.81 24.89 1.78
CA LEU A 21 18.54 23.67 2.14
C LEU A 21 17.83 22.89 3.24
N TRP A 22 17.25 23.58 4.21
CA TRP A 22 16.47 22.95 5.27
C TRP A 22 15.20 22.30 4.76
N GLN A 23 14.47 22.97 3.87
CA GLN A 23 13.28 22.40 3.24
C GLN A 23 13.62 21.17 2.38
N TYR A 24 14.75 21.18 1.68
CA TYR A 24 15.23 20.00 0.95
C TYR A 24 15.65 18.85 1.85
N ALA A 25 16.28 19.12 2.99
CA ALA A 25 16.59 18.09 3.98
C ALA A 25 15.31 17.41 4.49
N LYS A 26 14.29 18.20 4.85
CA LYS A 26 12.98 17.69 5.27
C LYS A 26 12.29 16.90 4.16
N LEU A 27 12.27 17.42 2.94
CA LEU A 27 11.69 16.74 1.78
C LEU A 27 12.38 15.40 1.52
N SER A 28 13.71 15.36 1.54
CA SER A 28 14.48 14.13 1.36
C SER A 28 14.11 13.07 2.40
N GLN A 29 13.97 13.48 3.66
CA GLN A 29 13.54 12.58 4.73
C GLN A 29 12.11 12.05 4.51
N ASN A 30 11.17 12.95 4.19
CA ASN A 30 9.79 12.55 3.90
C ASN A 30 9.71 11.59 2.72
N ILE A 31 10.52 11.79 1.68
CA ILE A 31 10.60 10.87 0.52
C ILE A 31 11.14 9.50 0.96
N LYS A 32 12.17 9.45 1.80
CA LYS A 32 12.71 8.17 2.33
C LYS A 32 11.65 7.42 3.13
N GLU A 33 10.90 8.12 3.97
CA GLU A 33 9.81 7.53 4.75
C GLU A 33 8.69 7.02 3.84
N LEU A 34 8.31 7.80 2.82
CA LEU A 34 7.32 7.39 1.84
C LEU A 34 7.76 6.14 1.06
N ILE A 35 9.03 6.07 0.65
CA ILE A 35 9.59 4.89 -0.04
C ILE A 35 9.56 3.68 0.89
N ALA A 36 9.98 3.83 2.14
CA ALA A 36 9.98 2.74 3.12
C ALA A 36 8.56 2.22 3.37
N GLU A 37 7.59 3.12 3.50
CA GLU A 37 6.18 2.80 3.69
C GLU A 37 5.58 2.14 2.45
N THR A 38 5.84 2.68 1.26
CA THR A 38 5.38 2.12 -0.01
C THR A 38 5.93 0.71 -0.21
N ARG A 39 7.21 0.50 0.13
CA ARG A 39 7.84 -0.81 0.08
C ARG A 39 7.17 -1.78 1.06
N ARG A 40 6.93 -1.35 2.31
CA ARG A 40 6.21 -2.16 3.30
C ARG A 40 4.82 -2.55 2.80
N LEU A 41 4.07 -1.61 2.22
CA LEU A 41 2.74 -1.87 1.66
C LEU A 41 2.76 -2.77 0.42
N SER A 42 3.82 -2.69 -0.40
CA SER A 42 3.96 -3.49 -1.62
C SER A 42 4.48 -4.91 -1.33
N GLU A 43 5.37 -5.06 -0.35
CA GLU A 43 5.98 -6.33 0.03
C GLU A 43 5.15 -7.10 1.07
N ALA A 44 4.25 -6.44 1.80
CA ALA A 44 3.27 -7.12 2.65
C ALA A 44 2.14 -7.66 1.77
N PRO A 45 2.08 -8.97 1.46
CA PRO A 45 0.86 -9.55 0.94
C PRO A 45 -0.25 -9.23 1.94
N ASN A 46 -1.39 -8.77 1.43
CA ASN A 46 -2.53 -8.51 2.29
C ASN A 46 -3.08 -9.86 2.76
N GLU A 47 -2.47 -10.43 3.81
CA GLU A 47 -2.76 -11.77 4.33
C GLU A 47 -4.25 -11.88 4.65
N THR A 48 -4.83 -10.82 5.20
CA THR A 48 -6.27 -10.70 5.42
C THR A 48 -7.09 -10.79 4.13
N LEU A 49 -6.63 -10.19 3.02
CA LEU A 49 -7.28 -10.35 1.72
C LEU A 49 -7.14 -11.78 1.19
N LEU A 50 -5.96 -12.39 1.32
CA LEU A 50 -5.73 -13.77 0.89
C LEU A 50 -6.60 -14.77 1.66
N GLU A 51 -6.72 -14.61 2.98
CA GLU A 51 -7.61 -15.41 3.82
C GLU A 51 -9.08 -15.27 3.39
N ARG A 52 -9.53 -14.04 3.13
CA ARG A 52 -10.88 -13.77 2.63
C ARG A 52 -11.13 -14.41 1.27
N LEU A 53 -10.15 -14.36 0.36
CA LEU A 53 -10.24 -14.98 -0.96
C LEU A 53 -10.28 -16.51 -0.86
N ARG A 54 -9.47 -17.14 0.00
CA ARG A 54 -9.52 -18.59 0.24
C ARG A 54 -10.88 -19.03 0.81
N ALA A 55 -11.41 -18.28 1.77
CA ALA A 55 -12.74 -18.56 2.32
C ALA A 55 -13.84 -18.45 1.25
N LEU A 56 -13.70 -17.50 0.31
CA LEU A 56 -14.61 -17.35 -0.82
C LEU A 56 -14.48 -18.52 -1.81
N GLU A 57 -13.25 -18.92 -2.16
CA GLU A 57 -12.96 -20.03 -3.06
C GLU A 57 -13.65 -21.33 -2.60
N VAL A 58 -13.53 -21.66 -1.31
CA VAL A 58 -14.18 -22.85 -0.73
C VAL A 58 -15.70 -22.78 -0.86
N LYS A 59 -16.31 -21.62 -0.60
CA LYS A 59 -17.78 -21.45 -0.69
C LYS A 59 -18.26 -21.50 -2.14
N MET A 60 -17.52 -20.89 -3.06
CA MET A 60 -17.86 -20.87 -4.49
C MET A 60 -17.79 -22.26 -5.12
N GLY A 61 -16.93 -23.16 -4.62
CA GLY A 61 -16.88 -24.56 -5.08
C GLY A 61 -18.23 -25.28 -4.91
N LEU A 62 -18.90 -25.08 -3.77
CA LEU A 62 -20.24 -25.63 -3.53
C LEU A 62 -21.28 -24.96 -4.44
N VAL A 63 -21.27 -23.63 -4.54
CA VAL A 63 -22.20 -22.88 -5.40
C VAL A 63 -22.10 -23.34 -6.86
N LEU A 64 -20.88 -23.50 -7.39
CA LEU A 64 -20.64 -23.97 -8.75
C LEU A 64 -21.14 -25.41 -8.95
N THR A 65 -20.92 -26.29 -7.97
CA THR A 65 -21.42 -27.67 -8.00
C THR A 65 -22.94 -27.70 -8.06
N LEU A 66 -23.61 -26.97 -7.17
CA LEU A 66 -25.07 -26.88 -7.13
C LEU A 66 -25.64 -26.26 -8.41
N PHE A 67 -25.01 -25.21 -8.91
CA PHE A 67 -25.41 -24.58 -10.18
C PHE A 67 -25.30 -25.57 -11.34
N LYS A 68 -24.17 -26.26 -11.48
CA LYS A 68 -23.98 -27.30 -12.50
C LYS A 68 -25.04 -28.40 -12.41
N ALA A 69 -25.32 -28.88 -11.19
CA ALA A 69 -26.35 -29.88 -10.96
C ALA A 69 -27.74 -29.38 -11.38
N SER A 70 -28.10 -28.12 -11.05
CA SER A 70 -29.38 -27.53 -11.44
C SER A 70 -29.54 -27.40 -12.95
N VAL A 71 -28.48 -27.00 -13.67
CA VAL A 71 -28.50 -26.91 -15.13
C VAL A 71 -28.66 -28.30 -15.75
N TRP A 72 -27.95 -29.29 -15.24
CA TRP A 72 -28.02 -30.67 -15.74
C TRP A 72 -29.41 -31.29 -15.52
N ALA A 73 -30.03 -31.05 -14.36
CA ALA A 73 -31.38 -31.49 -14.07
C ALA A 73 -32.40 -30.93 -15.08
N VAL A 74 -32.33 -29.63 -15.36
CA VAL A 74 -33.23 -28.98 -16.34
C VAL A 74 -33.03 -29.55 -17.76
N ILE A 75 -31.78 -29.76 -18.19
CA ILE A 75 -31.49 -30.31 -19.52
C ILE A 75 -31.97 -31.77 -19.65
N ASN A 76 -31.83 -32.58 -18.59
CA ASN A 76 -32.21 -33.98 -18.61
C ASN A 76 -33.73 -34.21 -18.45
N GLU A 77 -34.46 -33.22 -17.93
CA GLU A 77 -35.93 -33.23 -17.83
C GLU A 77 -36.65 -32.72 -19.11
N GLN A 78 -35.91 -32.15 -20.08
CA GLN A 78 -36.42 -31.74 -21.40
C GLN A 78 -36.29 -32.86 -22.43
#